data_AF-A0A1W1E448-F1
#
_entry.id   AF-A0A1W1E448-F1
#
_cell.length_a   1.000
_cell.length_b   1.000
_cell.length_c   1.000
_cell.angle_alpha   90.00
_cell.angle_beta   90.00
_cell.angle_gamma   90.00
#
_symmetry.space_group_name_H-M   'P 1'
#
loop_
_entity.id
_entity.type
_entity.pdbx_description
1 polymer ?
#
loop_
_entity_poly.entity_id
_entity_poly.type
_entity_poly.pdbx_seq_one_letter_code
_entity_poly.pdbx_strand_id
1 'polypeptide(L)' 'MKEIESIKEFGGWLKRYTHPSKVTECEMTFSVYLPPQFTSKKVPALYWLSGLTCTDDNARTKAGMAR' A
#
# COMPACT_ATOMS: atom_id res chain seq x y z
N MET A 1 -11.85 -1.55 7.76
CA MET A 1 -10.89 -1.53 6.64
C MET A 1 -11.59 -2.13 5.44
N LYS A 2 -11.60 -1.42 4.30
CA LYS A 2 -12.28 -1.81 3.06
C LYS A 2 -11.27 -1.76 1.92
N GLU A 3 -11.16 -2.84 1.16
CA GLU A 3 -10.38 -2.86 -0.09
C GLU A 3 -11.09 -2.02 -1.15
N ILE A 4 -10.37 -1.10 -1.79
CA ILE A 4 -10.90 -0.20 -2.83
C ILE A 4 -10.22 -0.39 -4.18
N GLU A 5 -9.05 -1.02 -4.23
CA GLU A 5 -8.32 -1.35 -5.46
C GLU A 5 -7.45 -2.60 -5.24
N SER A 6 -7.30 -3.42 -6.29
CA SER A 6 -6.42 -4.59 -6.31
C SER A 6 -5.85 -4.78 -7.72
N ILE A 7 -4.52 -4.69 -7.84
CA ILE A 7 -3.78 -4.77 -9.10
C ILE A 7 -2.73 -5.86 -8.96
N LYS A 8 -2.58 -6.71 -9.99
CA LYS A 8 -1.56 -7.75 -10.03
C LYS A 8 -0.29 -7.18 -10.67
N GLU A 9 0.82 -7.15 -9.92
CA GLU A 9 2.11 -6.58 -10.38
C GLU A 9 3.29 -7.36 -9.79
N PHE A 10 4.38 -7.50 -10.55
CA PHE A 10 5.64 -8.17 -10.12
C PHE A 10 5.42 -9.54 -9.45
N GLY A 11 4.43 -10.31 -9.93
CA GLY A 11 4.07 -11.62 -9.36
C GLY A 11 3.31 -11.56 -8.03
N GLY A 12 3.11 -10.38 -7.45
CA GLY A 12 2.35 -10.13 -6.23
C GLY A 12 1.05 -9.36 -6.49
N TRP A 13 0.55 -8.74 -5.43
CA TRP A 13 -0.65 -7.90 -5.45
C TRP A 13 -0.37 -6.55 -4.83
N LEU A 14 -0.65 -5.49 -5.56
CA LEU A 14 -0.74 -4.15 -5.00
C LEU A 14 -2.20 -3.87 -4.67
N LYS A 15 -2.47 -3.57 -3.40
CA LYS A 15 -3.82 -3.39 -2.90
C LYS A 15 -3.95 -2.07 -2.18
N ARG A 16 -5.09 -1.42 -2.35
CA ARG A 16 -5.39 -0.14 -1.70
C ARG A 16 -6.60 -0.29 -0.78
N TYR A 17 -6.49 0.31 0.39
CA TYR A 17 -7.48 0.19 1.45
C TYR A 17 -7.89 1.56 1.98
N THR A 18 -9.16 1.70 2.34
CA THR A 18 -9.64 2.79 3.20
C THR A 18 -10.04 2.27 4.57
N HIS A 19 -9.83 3.07 5.62
CA HIS A 19 -10.37 2.77 6.93
C HIS A 19 -10.62 4.04 7.75
N PRO A 20 -11.63 4.04 8.65
CA PRO A 20 -11.79 5.09 9.63
C PRO A 20 -10.65 4.97 10.66
N SER A 21 -9.88 6.02 10.81
CA SER A 21 -8.80 6.11 11.79
C SER A 21 -9.30 6.76 13.07
N LYS A 22 -9.16 6.05 14.19
CA LYS A 22 -9.48 6.60 15.52
C LYS A 22 -8.49 7.68 15.98
N VAL A 23 -7.27 7.66 15.46
CA VAL A 23 -6.18 8.55 15.90
C VAL A 23 -6.24 9.89 15.17
N THR A 24 -6.59 9.87 13.87
CA THR A 24 -6.68 11.07 13.04
C THR A 24 -8.12 11.52 12.78
N GLU A 25 -9.09 10.77 13.31
CA GLU A 25 -10.54 11.07 13.27
C GLU A 25 -11.09 11.28 11.84
N CYS A 26 -10.51 10.60 10.85
CA CYS A 26 -10.91 10.69 9.45
C CYS A 26 -10.75 9.36 8.71
N GLU A 27 -11.33 9.27 7.51
CA GLU A 27 -11.06 8.17 6.57
C GLU A 27 -9.64 8.27 6.04
N MET A 28 -8.83 7.23 6.26
CA MET A 28 -7.45 7.14 5.82
C MET A 28 -7.33 6.12 4.70
N THR A 29 -6.61 6.49 3.63
CA THR A 29 -6.29 5.60 2.52
C THR A 29 -4.81 5.26 2.50
N PHE A 30 -4.49 3.98 2.29
CA PHE A 30 -3.11 3.50 2.17
C PHE A 30 -3.01 2.34 1.17
N SER A 31 -1.81 2.12 0.65
CA SER A 31 -1.48 1.04 -0.28
C SER A 31 -0.54 0.01 0.36
N VAL A 32 -0.68 -1.26 -0.01
CA VAL A 32 0.15 -2.39 0.45
C VAL A 32 0.52 -3.24 -0.75
N TYR A 33 1.83 -3.45 -0.94
CA TYR A 33 2.31 -4.48 -1.85
C TYR A 33 2.49 -5.81 -1.10
N LEU A 34 1.80 -6.84 -1.58
CA LEU A 34 1.88 -8.20 -1.09
C LEU A 34 2.72 -9.02 -2.09
N PRO A 35 3.96 -9.39 -1.74
CA PRO A 35 4.83 -10.12 -2.65
C PRO A 35 4.34 -11.57 -2.81
N PRO A 36 4.72 -12.29 -3.89
CA PRO A 36 4.25 -13.65 -4.16
C PRO A 36 4.45 -14.62 -2.99
N GLN A 37 5.53 -14.46 -2.23
CA GLN A 37 5.89 -15.31 -1.09
C GLN A 37 4.90 -15.19 0.09
N PHE A 38 4.09 -14.14 0.14
CA PHE A 38 3.08 -13.91 1.19
C PHE A 38 2.02 -15.02 1.22
N THR A 39 1.77 -15.68 0.08
CA THR A 39 0.83 -16.81 0.00
C THR A 39 1.25 -18.03 0.81
N SER A 40 2.56 -18.20 1.04
CA SER A 40 3.13 -19.39 1.66
C SER A 40 3.69 -19.15 3.06
N LYS A 41 4.10 -17.91 3.37
CA LYS A 41 4.68 -17.54 4.67
C LYS A 41 4.48 -16.07 4.99
N LYS A 42 4.56 -15.74 6.28
CA LYS A 42 4.72 -14.35 6.71
C LYS A 42 6.04 -13.80 6.17
N VAL A 43 6.01 -12.55 5.74
CA VAL A 43 7.17 -11.82 5.20
C VAL A 43 7.40 -10.56 6.05
N PRO A 44 8.64 -10.03 6.12
CA PRO A 44 8.88 -8.77 6.79
C PRO A 44 8.10 -7.63 6.13
N ALA A 45 7.72 -6.62 6.93
CA ALA A 45 7.05 -5.43 6.46
C ALA A 45 8.03 -4.25 6.37
N LEU A 46 7.95 -3.49 5.29
CA LEU A 46 8.63 -2.22 5.11
C LEU A 46 7.57 -1.11 5.03
N TYR A 47 7.68 -0.11 5.89
CA TYR A 47 6.83 1.07 5.85
C TYR A 47 7.53 2.18 5.09
N TRP A 48 6.88 2.65 4.03
CA TRP A 48 7.32 3.80 3.27
C TRP A 48 6.51 5.03 3.66
N LEU A 49 7.19 6.12 4.00
CA LEU A 49 6.57 7.40 4.32
C LEU A 49 6.84 8.37 3.18
N SER A 50 5.78 8.74 2.47
CA SER A 50 5.87 9.69 1.35
C SER A 50 6.24 11.10 1.82
N GLY A 51 6.83 11.89 0.92
CA GLY A 51 7.22 13.28 1.20
C GLY A 51 6.04 14.27 1.16
N LEU A 52 6.35 15.55 1.35
CA LEU A 52 5.36 16.64 1.36
C LEU A 52 4.50 16.64 0.08
N THR A 53 3.19 16.86 0.21
CA THR A 53 2.17 16.87 -0.87
C THR A 53 1.92 15.53 -1.59
N CYS A 54 2.59 14.45 -1.19
CA CYS A 54 2.40 13.14 -1.80
C CYS A 54 1.23 12.37 -1.19
N THR A 55 0.57 11.54 -1.99
CA THR A 55 -0.36 10.50 -1.52
C THR A 55 0.33 9.12 -1.59
N ASP A 56 -0.41 8.06 -1.23
CA ASP A 56 0.05 6.68 -1.37
C ASP A 56 0.35 6.31 -2.84
N ASP A 57 -0.34 6.95 -3.79
CA ASP A 57 -0.19 6.68 -5.22
C ASP A 57 1.09 7.27 -5.84
N ASN A 58 1.57 8.40 -5.29
CA ASN A 58 2.82 9.01 -5.74
C ASN A 58 4.03 8.09 -5.53
N ALA A 59 4.03 7.32 -4.44
CA ALA A 59 5.14 6.42 -4.11
C ALA A 59 5.22 5.24 -5.11
N ARG A 60 4.07 4.71 -5.53
CA ARG A 60 3.95 3.67 -6.57
C ARG A 60 4.55 4.10 -7.89
N THR A 61 4.11 5.24 -8.41
CA THR A 61 4.34 5.64 -9.81
C THR A 61 5.59 6.50 -10.01
N LYS A 62 5.96 7.31 -9.01
CA LYS A 62 7.00 8.35 -9.16
C LYS A 62 8.25 8.12 -8.32
N ALA A 63 8.17 7.38 -7.22
CA ALA A 63 9.30 7.17 -6.30
C ALA A 63 10.18 5.96 -6.67
N GLY A 64 9.96 5.32 -7.82
CA GLY A 64 10.76 4.19 -8.28
C GLY A 64 10.53 2.88 -7.50
N MET A 65 9.52 2.80 -6.63
CA MET A 65 9.18 1.56 -5.91
C MET A 65 8.61 0.46 -6.80
N ALA A 66 8.21 0.79 -8.03
CA ALA A 66 7.76 -0.14 -9.07
C ALA A 66 8.84 -0.38 -10.15
N ARG A 67 10.13 -0.29 -9.81
CA ARG A 67 11.25 -0.64 -10.70
C ARG A 67 11.97 -1.89 -10.24
#